data_AF-A0A227JBN0-F1
#
_entry.id   AF-A0A227JBN0-F1
#
_cell.length_a   1.000
_cell.length_b   1.000
_cell.length_c   1.000
_cell.angle_alpha   90.00
_cell.angle_beta   90.00
_cell.angle_gamma   90.00
#
_symmetry.space_group_name_H-M   'P 1'
#
loop_
_entity.id
_entity.type
_entity.pdbx_description
1 polymer ?
#
loop_
_entity_poly.entity_id
_entity_poly.type
_entity_poly.pdbx_seq_one_letter_code
_entity_poly.pdbx_strand_id
1 'polypeptide(L)'
;MTYRAEVDGLRAIAVTLVILFHSGVEQFAGGFIGVDVFFVISGYLITTIVINDLENQKFSLGDFYERRIRRILPLLLVVIAVS
;
A
#
# COMPACT_ATOMS: atom_id res chain seq x y z
N MET A 1 2.06 15.33 -8.19
CA MET A 1 2.37 14.11 -8.97
C MET A 1 1.16 13.69 -9.76
N THR A 2 1.34 13.34 -11.02
CA THR A 2 0.27 12.72 -11.83
C THR A 2 -0.02 11.33 -11.28
N TYR A 3 -1.30 10.98 -11.15
CA TYR A 3 -1.73 9.65 -10.72
C TYR A 3 -1.23 8.59 -11.70
N ARG A 4 -0.61 7.52 -11.18
CA ARG A 4 -0.01 6.43 -11.97
C ARG A 4 -0.78 5.14 -11.74
N ALA A 5 -1.83 4.94 -12.55
CA ALA A 5 -2.72 3.79 -12.43
C ALA A 5 -1.97 2.44 -12.60
N GLU A 6 -0.89 2.42 -13.38
CA GLU A 6 -0.05 1.25 -13.60
C GLU A 6 0.63 0.76 -12.30
N VAL A 7 1.02 1.69 -11.42
CA VAL A 7 1.68 1.37 -10.15
C VAL A 7 0.69 0.77 -9.16
N ASP A 8 -0.52 1.35 -9.10
CA ASP A 8 -1.59 0.82 -8.25
C ASP A 8 -2.14 -0.52 -8.77
N GLY A 9 -2.19 -0.71 -10.08
CA GLY A 9 -2.50 -2.01 -10.69
C GLY A 9 -1.50 -3.09 -10.29
N LEU A 10 -0.20 -2.78 -10.30
CA LEU A 10 0.83 -3.73 -9.88
C LEU A 10 0.73 -4.08 -8.39
N ARG A 11 0.38 -3.10 -7.53
CA ARG A 11 0.07 -3.35 -6.11
C ARG A 11 -1.14 -4.25 -5.93
N ALA A 12 -2.20 -4.06 -6.73
CA ALA A 12 -3.39 -4.89 -6.67
C ALA A 12 -3.09 -6.35 -7.05
N ILE A 13 -2.28 -6.57 -8.09
CA ILE A 13 -1.80 -7.91 -8.46
C ILE A 13 -1.01 -8.52 -7.30
N ALA A 14 -0.08 -7.77 -6.71
CA ALA A 14 0.75 -8.24 -5.60
C ALA A 14 -0.10 -8.67 -4.38
N VAL A 15 -1.09 -7.87 -3.97
CA VAL A 15 -2.00 -8.22 -2.88
C VAL A 15 -2.87 -9.43 -3.22
N THR A 16 -3.33 -9.55 -4.47
CA THR A 16 -4.13 -10.70 -4.92
C THR A 16 -3.34 -12.00 -4.77
N LEU A 17 -2.05 -12.01 -5.14
CA LEU A 17 -1.18 -13.16 -4.94
C LEU A 17 -1.04 -13.53 -3.45
N VAL A 18 -0.93 -12.54 -2.57
CA VAL A 18 -0.86 -12.76 -1.11
C VAL A 18 -2.16 -13.39 -0.60
N ILE A 19 -3.32 -12.89 -1.04
CA ILE A 19 -4.62 -13.42 -0.63
C ILE A 19 -4.80 -14.86 -1.11
N LEU A 20 -4.49 -15.16 -2.37
CA LEU A 20 -4.62 -16.50 -2.94
C LEU A 20 -3.74 -17.51 -2.21
N PHE A 21 -2.51 -17.12 -1.86
CA PHE A 21 -1.62 -17.94 -1.05
C PHE A 21 -2.18 -18.24 0.34
N HIS A 22 -2.70 -17.24 1.05
CA HIS A 22 -3.28 -17.46 2.38
C HIS A 22 -4.64 -18.16 2.34
N SER A 23 -5.33 -18.15 1.20
CA SER A 23 -6.62 -18.82 1.01
C SER A 23 -6.49 -20.33 0.76
N GLY A 24 -5.26 -20.88 0.77
CA GLY A 24 -5.01 -22.32 0.59
C GLY A 24 -5.01 -22.78 -0.87
N VAL A 25 -4.84 -21.87 -1.83
CA VAL A 25 -4.73 -22.23 -3.25
C VAL A 25 -3.30 -22.74 -3.52
N GLU A 26 -3.14 -24.06 -3.58
CA GLU A 26 -1.83 -24.74 -3.65
C GLU A 26 -0.95 -24.27 -4.83
N GLN A 27 -1.53 -23.81 -5.94
CA GLN A 27 -0.78 -23.31 -7.09
C GLN A 27 -0.06 -21.96 -6.82
N PHE A 28 -0.35 -21.29 -5.70
CA PHE A 28 0.24 -19.99 -5.34
C PHE A 28 1.27 -20.06 -4.22
N ALA A 29 1.97 -21.19 -4.05
CA ALA A 29 3.00 -21.39 -3.01
C ALA A 29 4.10 -20.30 -2.94
N GLY A 30 4.27 -19.48 -4.00
CA GLY A 30 5.17 -18.31 -4.04
C GLY A 30 4.54 -16.97 -3.65
N GLY A 31 3.33 -16.94 -3.06
CA GLY A 31 2.61 -15.68 -2.78
C GLY A 31 3.30 -14.73 -1.80
N PHE A 32 4.32 -15.19 -1.06
CA PHE A 32 5.18 -14.33 -0.25
C PHE A 32 5.92 -13.26 -1.08
N ILE A 33 6.21 -13.54 -2.36
CA ILE A 33 6.81 -12.56 -3.29
C ILE A 33 5.87 -11.35 -3.47
N GLY A 34 4.55 -11.57 -3.41
CA GLY A 34 3.56 -10.50 -3.47
C GLY A 34 3.72 -9.49 -2.32
N VAL A 35 4.15 -9.95 -1.14
CA VAL A 35 4.43 -9.08 0.01
C VAL A 35 5.61 -8.16 -0.30
N ASP A 36 6.72 -8.73 -0.77
CA ASP A 36 7.94 -7.98 -1.09
C ASP A 36 7.69 -6.95 -2.18
N VAL A 37 7.05 -7.36 -3.28
CA VAL A 37 6.70 -6.47 -4.40
C VAL A 37 5.79 -5.34 -3.93
N PHE A 38 4.76 -5.64 -3.14
CA PHE A 38 3.83 -4.63 -2.62
C PHE A 38 4.55 -3.60 -1.74
N PHE A 39 5.43 -4.04 -0.85
CA PHE A 39 6.16 -3.14 0.04
C PHE A 39 7.20 -2.30 -0.69
N VAL A 40 7.94 -2.86 -1.65
CA VAL A 40 8.91 -2.10 -2.46
C VAL A 40 8.21 -0.99 -3.25
N ILE A 41 7.11 -1.32 -3.93
CA ILE A 41 6.34 -0.33 -4.72
C ILE A 41 5.75 0.75 -3.81
N SER A 42 5.17 0.34 -2.67
CA SER A 42 4.62 1.29 -1.70
C SER A 42 5.71 2.20 -1.13
N GLY A 43 6.88 1.66 -0.81
CA GLY A 43 8.05 2.41 -0.35
C GLY A 43 8.52 3.44 -1.38
N TYR A 44 8.67 3.04 -2.64
CA TYR A 44 8.97 3.96 -3.74
C TYR A 44 7.98 5.12 -3.81
N LEU A 45 6.67 4.83 -3.86
CA LEU A 45 5.63 5.84 -3.98
C LEU A 45 5.64 6.82 -2.79
N ILE A 46 5.76 6.27 -1.57
CA ILE A 46 5.81 7.05 -0.33
C ILE A 46 7.02 7.98 -0.34
N THR A 47 8.20 7.46 -0.64
CA THR A 47 9.44 8.24 -0.67
C THR A 47 9.37 9.33 -1.73
N THR A 48 8.86 9.03 -2.92
CA THR A 48 8.65 10.01 -3.98
C THR A 48 7.70 11.13 -3.56
N ILE A 49 6.60 10.82 -2.85
CA ILE A 49 5.67 11.83 -2.31
C ILE A 49 6.38 12.71 -1.29
N VAL A 50 7.14 12.11 -0.36
CA VAL A 50 7.88 12.85 0.68
C VAL A 50 8.93 13.77 0.07
N ILE A 51 9.72 13.29 -0.88
CA ILE A 51 10.73 14.11 -1.59
C ILE A 51 10.05 15.28 -2.31
N ASN A 52 8.97 15.03 -3.03
CA ASN A 52 8.24 16.08 -3.75
C ASN A 52 7.66 17.14 -2.79
N ASP A 53 7.07 16.72 -1.67
CA ASP A 53 6.56 17.64 -0.65
C ASP A 53 7.69 18.46 -0.01
N LEU A 54 8.87 17.84 0.22
CA LEU A 54 10.06 18.50 0.75
C LEU A 54 10.62 19.55 -0.23
N GLU A 55 10.76 19.21 -1.51
CA GLU A 55 11.21 20.12 -2.57
C GLU A 55 10.30 21.34 -2.70
N ASN A 56 9.00 21.16 -2.48
CA ASN A 56 8.02 22.24 -2.51
C ASN A 56 7.85 22.98 -1.16
N GLN A 57 8.64 22.64 -0.13
CA GLN A 57 8.53 23.19 1.23
C GLN A 57 7.13 23.03 1.87
N LYS A 58 6.42 21.97 1.51
CA LYS A 58 5.06 21.64 1.98
C LYS A 58 5.00 20.42 2.88
N PHE A 59 6.15 19.81 3.18
CA PHE A 59 6.19 18.59 3.97
C PHE A 59 5.87 18.86 5.44
N SER A 60 4.88 18.12 5.97
CA SER A 60 4.51 18.06 7.37
C SER A 60 4.38 16.59 7.77
N LEU A 61 5.06 16.19 8.84
CA LEU A 61 4.92 14.85 9.41
C LEU A 61 3.48 14.60 9.88
N GLY A 62 2.83 15.61 10.48
CA GLY A 62 1.45 15.53 10.94
C GLY A 62 0.51 15.21 9.79
N ASP A 63 0.55 16.02 8.73
CA ASP A 63 -0.34 15.88 7.57
C ASP A 63 -0.08 14.56 6.83
N PHE A 64 1.18 14.11 6.78
CA PHE A 64 1.54 12.83 6.20
C PHE A 64 0.88 11.65 6.95
N TYR A 65 0.94 11.64 8.28
CA TYR A 65 0.30 10.61 9.08
C TYR A 65 -1.23 10.74 9.08
N GLU A 66 -1.76 11.97 9.08
CA GLU A 66 -3.21 12.21 8.99
C GLU A 66 -3.80 11.60 7.71
N ARG A 67 -3.18 11.85 6.55
CA ARG A 67 -3.60 11.27 5.26
C ARG A 67 -3.58 9.74 5.28
N ARG A 68 -2.58 9.14 5.96
CA ARG A 68 -2.48 7.67 6.11
C ARG A 68 -3.56 7.12 7.02
N ILE A 69 -3.78 7.75 8.17
CA ILE A 69 -4.81 7.34 9.14
C ILE A 69 -6.18 7.41 8.49
N ARG A 70 -6.53 8.51 7.81
CA ARG A 70 -7.81 8.66 7.11
C ARG A 70 -8.05 7.57 6.04
N ARG A 71 -6.99 6.99 5.49
CA ARG A 71 -7.06 5.90 4.50
C ARG A 71 -7.09 4.50 5.11
N ILE A 72 -6.31 4.24 6.16
CA ILE A 72 -6.12 2.89 6.73
C ILE A 72 -7.14 2.62 7.85
N LEU A 73 -7.39 3.61 8.70
CA LEU A 73 -8.21 3.45 9.89
C LEU A 73 -9.66 3.00 9.59
N PRO A 74 -10.37 3.52 8.56
CA PRO A 74 -11.73 3.07 8.28
C PRO A 74 -11.82 1.56 8.02
N LEU A 75 -10.89 1.03 7.24
CA LEU A 75 -10.88 -0.41 6.91
C LEU A 75 -10.53 -1.25 8.14
N LEU A 76 -9.59 -0.78 8.96
CA LEU A 76 -9.24 -1.43 10.23
C LEU A 76 -10.44 -1.51 11.18
N LEU A 77 -11.19 -0.41 11.34
CA LEU A 77 -12.37 -0.37 12.20
C LEU A 77 -13.45 -1.34 11.73
N VAL A 78 -13.66 -1.46 10.41
CA VAL A 78 -14.58 -2.45 9.84
C VAL A 78 -14.15 -3.88 10.19
N VAL A 79 -12.86 -4.21 10.04
CA VAL A 79 -12.35 -5.53 10.41
C VAL A 79 -12.57 -5.80 11.90
N ILE A 80 -12.19 -4.87 12.78
CA ILE A 80 -12.37 -5.03 14.24
C ILE A 80 -13.85 -5.20 14.60
N ALA A 81 -14.76 -4.51 13.93
CA ALA A 81 -16.19 -4.61 14.20
C ALA A 81 -16.81 -5.95 13.77
N VAL A 82 -16.18 -6.68 12.85
CA VAL A 82 -16.68 -7.95 12.28
C VAL A 82 -15.84 -9.17 12.69
N SER A 83 -14.70 -8.94 13.35
CA SER A 83 -13.83 -10.00 13.90
C SER A 83 -14.43 -10.59 15.17
#